data_AF-A0A538CU90-F1
#
_entry.id   AF-A0A538CU90-F1
#
_cell.length_a   1.000
_cell.length_b   1.000
_cell.length_c   1.000
_cell.angle_alpha   90.00
_cell.angle_beta   90.00
_cell.angle_gamma   90.00
#
_symmetry.space_group_name_H-M   'P 1'
#
loop_
_entity.id
_entity.type
_entity.pdbx_description
1 polymer ?
#
loop_
_entity_poly.entity_id
_entity_poly.type
_entity_poly.pdbx_seq_one_letter_code
_entity_poly.pdbx_strand_id
1 'polypeptide(L)'
;MAEDTTSDKDKPSLRQKLHFVTDDREAEAKALADRAGDDVDEEAALLAVSRAHGELRDGKETEGEDLATVDDAKAAAEDADKA
;
A
#
# COMPACT_ATOMS: atom_id res chain seq x y z
N MET A 1 27.56 13.06 9.86
CA MET A 1 26.86 11.84 9.43
C MET A 1 25.39 12.16 9.59
N ALA A 2 24.65 12.31 8.48
CA ALA A 2 23.22 12.56 8.55
C ALA A 2 22.57 11.22 8.90
N GLU A 3 21.98 11.14 10.09
CA GLU A 3 21.14 10.02 10.47
C GLU A 3 19.88 10.07 9.59
N ASP A 4 19.83 9.15 8.63
CA ASP A 4 18.69 8.89 7.76
C ASP A 4 17.55 8.33 8.62
N THR A 5 16.68 9.20 9.13
CA THR A 5 15.51 8.83 9.93
C THR A 5 14.31 8.39 9.07
N THR A 6 14.53 8.07 7.79
CA THR A 6 13.45 7.80 6.82
C THR A 6 13.09 6.32 6.71
N SER A 7 13.89 5.40 7.26
CA SER A 7 13.89 3.99 6.83
C SER A 7 12.87 3.03 7.47
N ASP A 8 12.04 3.48 8.43
CA ASP A 8 11.04 2.62 9.10
C ASP A 8 9.60 2.81 8.58
N LYS A 9 9.36 3.74 7.64
CA LYS A 9 8.05 3.91 6.97
C LYS A 9 7.93 3.15 5.65
N ASP A 10 9.04 2.64 5.11
CA ASP A 10 9.02 1.89 3.84
C ASP A 10 8.82 0.38 4.02
N LYS A 11 9.31 -0.22 5.12
CA LYS A 11 9.26 -1.69 5.30
C LYS A 11 7.90 -2.22 5.73
N PRO A 12 7.20 -3.08 4.96
CA PRO A 12 5.85 -3.53 5.31
C PRO A 12 5.77 -4.16 6.71
N SER A 13 4.71 -3.83 7.43
CA SER A 13 4.55 -4.24 8.83
C SER A 13 4.37 -5.75 8.98
N LEU A 14 4.64 -6.30 10.16
CA LEU A 14 4.37 -7.72 10.44
C LEU A 14 2.89 -8.08 10.25
N ARG A 15 1.97 -7.15 10.53
CA ARG A 15 0.53 -7.34 10.29
C ARG A 15 0.23 -7.39 8.80
N GLN A 16 0.81 -6.48 8.02
CA GLN A 16 0.65 -6.45 6.56
C GLN A 16 1.18 -7.74 5.90
N LYS A 17 2.36 -8.20 6.32
CA LYS A 17 2.93 -9.48 5.87
C LYS A 17 2.04 -10.68 6.20
N LEU A 18 1.39 -10.67 7.38
CA LEU A 18 0.46 -11.73 7.77
C LEU A 18 -0.77 -11.73 6.85
N HIS A 19 -1.34 -10.54 6.60
CA HIS A 19 -2.54 -10.39 5.79
C HIS A 19 -2.32 -10.71 4.31
N PHE A 20 -1.14 -10.38 3.77
CA PHE A 20 -0.71 -10.81 2.44
C PHE A 20 -0.69 -12.33 2.29
N VAL A 21 -0.17 -13.06 3.29
CA VAL A 21 -0.15 -14.54 3.29
C VAL A 21 -1.56 -15.13 3.41
N THR A 22 -2.49 -14.43 4.08
CA THR A 22 -3.89 -14.87 4.19
C THR A 22 -4.80 -14.38 3.06
N ASP A 23 -4.26 -13.64 2.09
CA ASP A 23 -5.01 -12.97 1.01
C ASP A 23 -6.15 -12.06 1.54
N ASP A 24 -5.95 -11.45 2.71
CA ASP A 24 -6.92 -10.57 3.36
C ASP A 24 -6.60 -9.10 3.03
N ARG A 25 -7.09 -8.67 1.86
CA ARG A 25 -6.78 -7.35 1.27
C ARG A 25 -7.27 -6.18 2.10
N GLU A 26 -8.46 -6.29 2.69
CA GLU A 26 -9.03 -5.23 3.53
C GLU A 26 -8.21 -5.04 4.81
N ALA A 27 -7.79 -6.13 5.45
CA ALA A 27 -6.94 -6.04 6.63
C ALA A 27 -5.50 -5.57 6.30
N GLU A 28 -4.99 -5.94 5.11
CA GLU A 28 -3.71 -5.44 4.62
C GLU A 28 -3.75 -3.91 4.38
N ALA A 29 -4.79 -3.43 3.69
CA ALA A 29 -5.01 -2.01 3.42
C ALA A 29 -5.17 -1.20 4.71
N LYS A 30 -5.92 -1.72 5.68
CA LYS A 30 -6.07 -1.09 6.98
C LYS A 30 -4.74 -0.98 7.73
N ALA A 31 -3.93 -2.04 7.70
CA ALA A 31 -2.60 -2.01 8.31
C ALA A 31 -1.66 -1.00 7.63
N LEU A 32 -1.84 -0.77 6.33
CA LEU A 32 -1.10 0.22 5.55
C LEU A 32 -1.56 1.65 5.87
N ALA A 33 -2.86 1.90 5.91
CA ALA A 33 -3.45 3.20 6.29
C ALA A 33 -3.10 3.56 7.74
N ASP A 34 -3.24 2.63 8.69
CA ASP A 34 -2.87 2.84 10.10
C ASP A 34 -1.39 3.27 10.27
N ARG A 35 -0.52 2.78 9.37
CA ARG A 35 0.90 3.12 9.37
C ARG A 35 1.18 4.47 8.70
N ALA A 36 0.47 4.78 7.63
CA ALA A 36 0.57 6.05 6.92
C ALA A 36 0.02 7.21 7.76
N GLY A 37 -0.97 6.95 8.62
CA GLY A 37 -1.64 7.98 9.41
C GLY A 37 -2.54 8.84 8.51
N ASP A 38 -2.51 10.15 8.69
CA ASP A 38 -3.35 11.09 7.93
C ASP A 38 -2.89 11.30 6.47
N ASP A 39 -1.78 10.69 6.06
CA ASP A 39 -1.21 10.83 4.72
C ASP A 39 -1.97 10.01 3.65
N VAL A 40 -2.65 8.93 4.04
CA VAL A 40 -3.28 7.96 3.15
C VAL A 40 -4.56 7.45 3.81
N ASP A 41 -5.68 7.53 3.12
CA ASP A 41 -6.94 6.95 3.58
C ASP A 41 -7.05 5.45 3.26
N GLU A 42 -8.02 4.78 3.88
CA GLU A 42 -8.23 3.34 3.68
C GLU A 42 -8.54 2.98 2.20
N GLU A 43 -9.12 3.90 1.43
CA GLU A 43 -9.48 3.67 0.02
C GLU A 43 -8.24 3.68 -0.89
N ALA A 44 -7.34 4.66 -0.71
CA ALA A 44 -6.07 4.71 -1.41
C ALA A 44 -5.13 3.57 -1.00
N ALA A 45 -5.16 3.17 0.28
CA ALA A 45 -4.43 1.99 0.76
C ALA A 45 -4.94 0.70 0.11
N LEU A 46 -6.27 0.54 -0.01
CA LEU A 46 -6.87 -0.61 -0.69
C LEU A 46 -6.49 -0.65 -2.17
N LEU A 47 -6.48 0.50 -2.83
CA LEU A 47 -6.04 0.63 -4.22
C LEU A 47 -4.58 0.20 -4.41
N ALA A 48 -3.69 0.61 -3.53
CA ALA A 48 -2.29 0.19 -3.58
C ALA A 48 -2.12 -1.30 -3.31
N VAL A 49 -2.83 -1.86 -2.32
CA VAL A 49 -2.82 -3.31 -2.05
C VAL A 49 -3.33 -4.09 -3.27
N SER A 50 -4.46 -3.70 -3.85
CA SER A 50 -4.99 -4.33 -5.06
C SER A 50 -3.98 -4.28 -6.22
N ARG A 51 -3.32 -3.14 -6.45
CA ARG A 51 -2.25 -3.03 -7.47
C ARG A 51 -1.06 -3.93 -7.14
N ALA A 52 -0.65 -4.01 -5.88
CA ALA A 52 0.49 -4.81 -5.43
C ALA A 52 0.23 -6.33 -5.51
N HIS A 53 -1.03 -6.75 -5.44
CA HIS A 53 -1.48 -8.13 -5.71
C HIS A 53 -1.76 -8.40 -7.21
N GLY A 54 -1.47 -7.44 -8.08
CA GLY A 54 -1.68 -7.58 -9.53
C GLY A 54 -3.16 -7.57 -9.94
N GLU A 55 -4.05 -7.10 -9.06
CA GLU A 55 -5.48 -7.01 -9.37
C GLU A 55 -5.72 -5.94 -10.43
N LEU A 56 -6.41 -6.34 -11.50
CA LEU A 56 -6.70 -5.51 -12.65
C LEU A 56 -7.63 -4.33 -12.30
N ARG A 57 -7.10 -3.11 -12.41
CA ARG A 57 -7.91 -1.92 -12.70
C ARG A 57 -7.46 -1.37 -14.07
N ASP A 58 -8.41 -1.19 -14.99
CA ASP A 58 -8.20 -0.67 -16.36
C ASP A 58 -7.42 -1.58 -17.35
N GLY A 59 -7.45 -2.90 -17.19
CA GLY A 59 -7.00 -3.83 -18.24
C GLY A 59 -5.48 -3.92 -18.43
N LYS A 60 -4.68 -3.29 -17.55
CA LYS A 60 -3.24 -3.51 -17.43
C LYS A 60 -2.96 -4.35 -16.20
N GLU A 61 -2.43 -5.55 -16.41
CA GLU A 61 -1.79 -6.30 -15.34
C GLU A 61 -0.61 -5.47 -14.82
N THR A 62 -0.62 -5.19 -13.53
CA THR A 62 0.57 -4.69 -12.84
C THR A 62 1.35 -5.91 -12.40
N GLU A 63 2.69 -5.88 -12.50
CA GLU A 63 3.57 -6.94 -12.00
C GLU A 63 3.50 -6.92 -10.45
N GLY A 64 2.42 -7.46 -9.89
CA GLY A 64 2.14 -7.41 -8.47
C GLY A 64 2.36 -8.77 -7.82
N GLU A 65 3.54 -8.96 -7.24
CA GLU A 65 3.86 -10.07 -6.32
C GLU A 65 4.42 -9.55 -4.97
N ASP A 66 4.33 -8.24 -4.75
CA ASP A 66 4.97 -7.54 -3.64
C ASP A 66 3.94 -6.91 -2.68
N LEU A 67 4.41 -6.54 -1.49
CA LEU A 67 3.60 -5.84 -0.49
C LEU A 67 3.51 -4.36 -0.82
N ALA A 68 2.31 -3.79 -0.78
CA ALA A 68 2.11 -2.36 -0.99
C ALA A 68 2.88 -1.51 0.03
N THR A 69 3.57 -0.47 -0.44
CA THR A 69 4.25 0.51 0.41
C THR A 69 3.39 1.74 0.66
N VAL A 70 3.81 2.60 1.60
CA VAL A 70 3.14 3.88 1.84
C VAL A 70 3.24 4.78 0.60
N ASP A 71 4.36 4.72 -0.13
CA ASP A 71 4.53 5.47 -1.37
C ASP A 71 3.57 4.98 -2.48
N ASP A 72 3.33 3.66 -2.58
CA ASP A 72 2.35 3.13 -3.53
C ASP A 72 0.94 3.64 -3.22
N ALA A 73 0.59 3.72 -1.93
CA ALA A 73 -0.70 4.24 -1.49
C ALA A 73 -0.83 5.75 -1.69
N LYS A 74 0.25 6.52 -1.52
CA LYS A 74 0.29 7.94 -1.89
C LYS A 74 0.09 8.15 -3.38
N ALA A 75 0.79 7.37 -4.21
CA ALA A 75 0.61 7.43 -5.67
C ALA A 75 -0.82 7.08 -6.08
N ALA A 76 -1.44 6.09 -5.43
CA ALA A 76 -2.84 5.75 -5.66
C ALA A 76 -3.81 6.87 -5.25
N ALA A 77 -3.56 7.58 -4.13
CA ALA A 77 -4.34 8.73 -3.72
C ALA A 77 -4.24 9.89 -4.74
N GLU A 78 -3.03 10.17 -5.23
CA GLU A 78 -2.81 11.21 -6.24
C GLU A 78 -3.42 10.89 -7.61
N ASP A 79 -3.49 9.60 -7.99
CA ASP A 79 -4.20 9.13 -9.18
C ASP A 79 -5.72 9.30 -9.02
N ALA A 80 -6.27 9.01 -7.84
CA ALA A 80 -7.69 9.08 -7.56
C ALA A 80 -8.23 10.52 -7.57
N ASP A 81 -7.44 11.50 -7.12
CA ASP A 81 -7.81 12.93 -7.14
C ASP A 81 -7.86 13.53 -8.57
N LYS A 82 -7.16 12.90 -9.53
CA LYS A 82 -7.07 13.38 -10.93
C LYS A 82 -8.08 12.73 -11.89
N ALA A 83 -8.84 11.73 -11.44
CA ALA A 83 -9.83 10.99 -12.25
C ALA A 83 -11.23 11.61 -12.18
#